data_AF-J2LNP2-F1
#
_entry.id   AF-J2LNP2-F1
#
_cell.length_a   1.000
_cell.length_b   1.000
_cell.length_c   1.000
_cell.angle_alpha   90.00
_cell.angle_beta   90.00
_cell.angle_gamma   90.00
#
_symmetry.space_group_name_H-M   'P 1'
#
loop_
_entity.id
_entity.type
_entity.pdbx_description
1 polymer ?
#
loop_
_entity_poly.entity_id
_entity_poly.type
_entity_poly.pdbx_seq_one_letter_code
_entity_poly.pdbx_strand_id
1 'polypeptide(L)'
;MSSSAPVLTDVVLKLPLGEHGFIYGIKDDRGGATVPFSYRYYVYRELPSDEQIASELKTAGPFLVTRDPAIKVDLQGSVINVSTNQEVYEYHSSTLFRHTDNTHYTPVTINLCNHSSGMP
;
A
#
# COMPACT_ATOMS: atom_id res chain seq x y z
N MET A 1 24.80 -0.67 6.90
CA MET A 1 23.60 -1.50 7.16
C MET A 1 22.86 -1.64 5.84
N SER A 2 22.84 -2.84 5.26
CA SER A 2 22.28 -3.08 3.93
C SER A 2 20.76 -3.19 4.03
N SER A 3 20.06 -2.07 3.90
CA SER A 3 18.62 -2.11 3.66
C SER A 3 18.43 -2.56 2.22
N SER A 4 18.23 -3.87 2.00
CA SER A 4 17.88 -4.36 0.67
C SER A 4 16.53 -3.75 0.27
N ALA A 5 16.50 -3.12 -0.90
CA ALA A 5 15.28 -2.57 -1.49
C ALA A 5 14.19 -3.67 -1.55
N PRO A 6 12.90 -3.32 -1.42
CA PRO A 6 11.82 -4.30 -1.49
C PRO A 6 11.83 -5.07 -2.81
N VAL A 7 11.51 -6.36 -2.76
CA VAL A 7 11.42 -7.22 -3.95
C VAL A 7 9.96 -7.28 -4.34
N LEU A 8 9.52 -6.23 -5.03
CA LEU A 8 8.15 -6.07 -5.48
C LEU A 8 7.90 -6.94 -6.72
N THR A 9 7.09 -7.99 -6.59
CA THR A 9 6.89 -9.00 -7.67
C THR A 9 5.49 -8.97 -8.28
N ASP A 10 4.45 -8.94 -7.44
CA ASP A 10 3.08 -9.19 -7.89
C ASP A 10 2.14 -8.09 -7.40
N VAL A 11 1.47 -7.41 -8.34
CA VAL A 11 0.40 -6.45 -8.01
C VAL A 11 -0.84 -7.24 -7.60
N VAL A 12 -1.24 -7.11 -6.34
CA VAL A 12 -2.41 -7.80 -5.76
C VAL A 12 -3.63 -6.89 -5.62
N LEU A 13 -3.44 -5.57 -5.72
CA LEU A 13 -4.51 -4.59 -5.61
C LEU A 13 -4.24 -3.38 -6.52
N LYS A 14 -5.25 -2.95 -7.27
CA LYS A 14 -5.28 -1.69 -8.00
C LYS A 14 -6.67 -1.09 -7.87
N LEU A 15 -6.82 -0.06 -7.05
CA LEU A 15 -8.09 0.64 -6.84
C LEU A 15 -7.94 2.13 -7.17
N PRO A 16 -8.84 2.73 -7.96
CA PRO A 16 -8.81 4.17 -8.21
C PRO A 16 -9.14 4.95 -6.92
N LEU A 17 -8.45 6.06 -6.71
CA LEU A 17 -8.64 7.00 -5.61
C LEU A 17 -8.89 8.41 -6.19
N GLY A 18 -10.17 8.77 -6.31
CA GLY A 18 -10.55 10.01 -6.99
C GLY A 18 -10.15 9.99 -8.48
N GLU A 19 -9.87 11.16 -9.04
CA GLU A 19 -9.54 11.29 -10.48
C GLU A 19 -8.07 11.05 -10.83
N HIS A 20 -7.16 11.13 -9.85
CA HIS A 20 -5.72 11.21 -10.13
C HIS A 20 -4.87 10.24 -9.30
N GLY A 21 -5.47 9.57 -8.32
CA GLY A 21 -4.78 8.65 -7.42
C GLY A 21 -5.21 7.21 -7.66
N PHE A 22 -4.34 6.29 -7.23
CA PHE A 22 -4.61 4.87 -7.15
C PHE A 22 -4.01 4.32 -5.85
N ILE A 23 -4.66 3.30 -5.32
CA ILE A 23 -4.15 2.46 -4.26
C ILE A 23 -3.58 1.21 -4.90
N TYR A 24 -2.30 0.98 -4.67
CA TYR A 24 -1.58 -0.18 -5.14
C TYR A 24 -1.22 -1.09 -3.98
N GLY A 25 -1.53 -2.37 -4.09
CA GLY A 25 -1.03 -3.42 -3.22
C GLY A 25 -0.08 -4.29 -4.01
N ILE A 26 1.11 -4.51 -3.47
CA ILE A 26 2.13 -5.31 -4.13
C ILE A 26 2.82 -6.24 -3.15
N LYS A 27 3.03 -7.49 -3.57
CA LYS A 27 3.75 -8.50 -2.81
C LYS A 27 5.23 -8.13 -2.72
N ASP A 28 5.76 -8.14 -1.51
CA ASP A 28 7.18 -8.02 -1.20
C ASP A 28 7.74 -9.43 -0.91
N ASP A 29 8.45 -9.96 -1.90
CA ASP A 29 9.03 -11.31 -1.94
C ASP A 29 10.43 -11.39 -1.31
N ARG A 30 10.78 -10.43 -0.45
CA ARG A 30 11.99 -10.53 0.38
C ARG A 30 11.93 -11.68 1.37
N GLY A 31 10.75 -12.27 1.58
CA GLY A 31 10.59 -13.47 2.37
C GLY A 31 11.14 -14.69 1.62
N GLY A 32 12.33 -15.17 2.00
CA GLY A 32 12.81 -16.47 1.55
C GLY A 32 11.94 -17.63 2.07
N ALA A 33 12.40 -18.87 1.92
CA ALA A 33 11.63 -20.08 2.26
C ALA A 33 11.07 -20.16 3.71
N THR A 34 11.60 -19.37 4.65
CA THR A 34 11.22 -19.39 6.07
C THR A 34 10.53 -18.12 6.55
N VAL A 35 10.48 -17.07 5.73
CA VAL A 35 9.90 -15.78 6.11
C VAL A 35 8.58 -15.61 5.35
N PRO A 36 7.45 -15.39 6.05
CA PRO A 36 6.18 -15.20 5.38
C PRO A 36 6.22 -13.97 4.46
N PHE A 37 5.53 -14.06 3.33
CA PHE A 37 5.38 -12.93 2.43
C PHE A 37 4.74 -11.75 3.14
N SER A 38 5.16 -10.55 2.75
CA SER A 38 4.54 -9.31 3.18
C SER A 38 3.96 -8.58 1.99
N TYR A 39 2.93 -7.80 2.23
CA TYR A 39 2.23 -7.01 1.23
C TYR A 39 2.36 -5.55 1.62
N ARG A 40 2.75 -4.73 0.66
CA ARG A 40 2.98 -3.31 0.82
C ARG A 40 1.91 -2.56 0.03
N TYR A 41 1.23 -1.65 0.71
CA TYR A 41 0.16 -0.85 0.15
C TYR A 41 0.56 0.62 0.07
N TYR A 42 0.28 1.22 -1.08
CA TYR A 42 0.74 2.55 -1.46
C TYR A 42 -0.42 3.36 -2.00
N VAL A 43 -0.37 4.68 -1.79
CA VAL A 43 -1.16 5.63 -2.58
C VAL A 43 -0.20 6.29 -3.55
N TYR A 44 -0.53 6.26 -4.84
CA TYR A 44 0.31 6.83 -5.88
C TYR A 44 -0.54 7.38 -7.02
N ARG A 45 0.06 8.14 -7.94
CA ARG A 45 -0.62 8.48 -9.20
C ARG A 45 -0.89 7.22 -10.02
N GLU A 46 -1.78 7.34 -11.00
CA GLU A 46 -1.97 6.28 -11.98
C GLU A 46 -0.66 5.92 -12.69
N LEU A 47 -0.35 4.62 -12.67
CA LEU A 47 0.75 4.01 -13.39
C LEU A 47 0.21 3.08 -14.50
N PRO A 48 0.79 3.13 -15.70
CA PRO A 48 0.25 2.49 -16.90
C PRO A 48 0.48 0.98 -16.97
N SER A 49 1.47 0.43 -16.26
CA SER A 49 1.74 -1.03 -16.23
C SER A 49 2.24 -1.53 -14.89
N ASP A 50 2.09 -2.83 -14.65
CA ASP A 50 2.55 -3.50 -13.43
C ASP A 50 4.08 -3.44 -13.28
N GLU A 51 4.85 -3.46 -14.37
CA GLU A 51 6.30 -3.27 -14.27
C GLU A 51 6.66 -1.86 -13.78
N GLN A 52 5.93 -0.84 -14.23
CA GLN A 52 6.14 0.53 -13.74
C GLN A 52 5.71 0.66 -12.27
N ILE A 53 4.61 0.02 -11.87
CA ILE A 53 4.17 -0.06 -10.47
C ILE A 53 5.28 -0.66 -9.60
N ALA A 54 5.79 -1.83 -9.98
CA ALA A 54 6.86 -2.50 -9.23
C ALA A 54 8.18 -1.70 -9.22
N SER A 55 8.47 -0.93 -10.27
CA SER A 55 9.70 -0.12 -10.35
C SER A 55 9.62 1.17 -9.51
N GLU A 56 8.54 1.94 -9.67
CA GLU A 56 8.34 3.23 -8.99
C GLU A 56 8.11 3.04 -7.48
N LEU A 57 7.33 2.02 -7.09
CA LEU A 57 6.99 1.82 -5.67
C LEU A 57 8.15 1.28 -4.83
N LYS A 58 9.26 0.86 -5.44
CA LYS A 58 10.48 0.45 -4.71
C LYS A 58 11.08 1.57 -3.87
N THR A 59 10.93 2.82 -4.33
CA THR A 59 11.46 4.02 -3.65
C THR A 59 10.38 4.81 -2.92
N ALA A 60 9.09 4.47 -3.13
CA ALA A 60 7.97 5.07 -2.43
C ALA A 60 7.84 4.54 -1.00
N GLY A 61 7.27 5.37 -0.11
CA GLY A 61 6.87 4.97 1.23
C GLY A 61 5.49 4.30 1.22
N PRO A 62 5.35 3.03 1.62
CA PRO A 62 4.02 2.43 1.79
C PRO A 62 3.31 3.07 2.98
N PHE A 63 1.99 3.21 2.90
CA PHE A 63 1.20 3.61 4.07
C PHE A 63 0.84 2.43 4.96
N LEU A 64 0.93 1.20 4.44
CA LEU A 64 0.64 -0.02 5.18
C LEU A 64 1.52 -1.16 4.70
N VAL A 65 2.11 -1.89 5.64
CA VAL A 65 2.81 -3.15 5.42
C VAL A 65 2.16 -4.20 6.30
N THR A 66 1.64 -5.27 5.70
CA THR A 66 0.88 -6.31 6.41
C THR A 66 1.15 -7.67 5.81
N ARG A 67 0.84 -8.73 6.55
CA ARG A 67 0.83 -10.10 6.04
C ARG A 67 -0.45 -10.42 5.26
N ASP A 68 -1.46 -9.57 5.31
CA ASP A 68 -2.73 -9.78 4.60
C ASP A 68 -2.60 -9.46 3.10
N PRO A 69 -2.77 -10.42 2.17
CA PRO A 69 -2.81 -10.13 0.73
C PRO A 69 -4.09 -9.40 0.30
N ALA A 70 -5.16 -9.52 1.07
CA ALA A 70 -6.52 -9.19 0.66
C ALA A 70 -7.17 -8.24 1.68
N ILE A 71 -6.50 -7.12 1.95
CA ILE A 71 -7.07 -6.04 2.75
C ILE A 71 -8.39 -5.56 2.17
N LYS A 72 -9.31 -5.14 3.03
CA LYS A 72 -10.51 -4.43 2.61
C LYS A 72 -10.20 -2.94 2.58
N VAL A 73 -10.60 -2.29 1.49
CA VAL A 73 -10.44 -0.85 1.31
C VAL A 73 -11.80 -0.25 1.01
N ASP A 74 -12.18 0.74 1.81
CA ASP A 74 -13.38 1.55 1.63
C ASP A 74 -12.97 3.01 1.44
N LEU A 75 -13.49 3.64 0.38
CA LEU A 75 -13.11 4.99 -0.03
C LEU A 75 -14.22 5.97 0.33
N GLN A 76 -13.90 6.96 1.16
CA GLN A 76 -14.81 8.03 1.55
C GLN A 76 -14.18 9.38 1.21
N GLY A 77 -14.32 9.78 -0.06
CA GLY A 77 -13.70 11.00 -0.58
C GLY A 77 -12.18 10.92 -0.53
N SER A 78 -11.56 11.74 0.32
CA SER A 78 -10.10 11.77 0.55
C SER A 78 -9.64 10.91 1.73
N VAL A 79 -10.55 10.13 2.33
CA VAL A 79 -10.27 9.22 3.45
C VAL A 79 -10.31 7.79 2.94
N ILE A 80 -9.25 7.04 3.23
CA ILE A 80 -9.16 5.61 2.95
C ILE A 80 -9.34 4.86 4.27
N ASN A 81 -10.42 4.09 4.39
CA ASN A 81 -10.59 3.15 5.49
C ASN A 81 -10.05 1.79 5.05
N VAL A 82 -9.08 1.27 5.80
CA VAL A 82 -8.44 -0.01 5.51
C VAL A 82 -8.68 -0.97 6.64
N SER A 83 -9.07 -2.21 6.33
CA SER A 83 -9.16 -3.29 7.30
C SER A 83 -8.27 -4.45 6.90
N THR A 84 -7.50 -4.96 7.86
CA THR A 84 -6.67 -6.15 7.70
C THR A 84 -7.20 -7.27 8.60
N ASN A 85 -7.04 -8.51 8.16
CA ASN A 85 -7.36 -9.72 8.93
C ASN A 85 -6.10 -10.41 9.46
N GLN A 86 -4.92 -9.92 9.09
CA GLN A 86 -3.62 -10.44 9.50
C GLN A 86 -2.77 -9.32 10.11
N GLU A 87 -1.61 -9.72 10.62
CA GLU A 87 -0.63 -8.86 11.28
C GLU A 87 -0.23 -7.65 10.42
N VAL A 88 -0.14 -6.49 11.06
CA VAL A 88 0.33 -5.24 10.48
C VAL A 88 1.74 -4.97 11.03
N TYR A 89 2.69 -4.80 10.12
CA TYR A 89 4.10 -4.53 10.44
C TYR A 89 4.40 -3.03 10.47
N GLU A 90 3.77 -2.25 9.59
CA GLU A 90 3.98 -0.81 9.47
C GLU A 90 2.68 -0.14 9.04
N TYR A 91 2.38 1.03 9.61
CA TYR A 91 1.19 1.81 9.29
C TYR A 91 1.46 3.31 9.43
N HIS A 92 1.02 4.08 8.43
CA HIS A 92 1.03 5.52 8.42
C HIS A 92 -0.40 6.02 8.23
N SER A 93 -0.88 6.85 9.15
CA SER A 93 -2.25 7.39 9.13
C SER A 93 -2.49 8.49 8.10
N SER A 94 -1.43 8.95 7.45
CA SER A 94 -1.51 9.95 6.39
C SER A 94 -0.41 9.74 5.37
N THR A 95 -0.73 9.98 4.11
CA THR A 95 0.26 10.03 3.03
C THR A 95 -0.05 11.16 2.06
N LEU A 96 0.94 11.52 1.27
CA LEU A 96 0.85 12.50 0.20
C LEU A 96 1.21 11.79 -1.10
N PHE A 97 0.33 11.85 -2.09
CA PHE A 97 0.70 11.41 -3.43
C PHE A 97 0.77 12.60 -4.38
N ARG A 98 1.77 12.55 -5.27
CA ARG A 98 2.01 13.56 -6.30
C ARG A 98 1.18 13.24 -7.53
N HIS A 99 0.52 14.24 -8.09
CA HIS A 99 -0.25 14.10 -9.32
C HIS A 99 0.68 14.00 -10.55
N THR A 100 0.13 13.59 -11.68
CA THR A 100 0.89 13.43 -12.93
C THR A 100 1.45 14.77 -13.45
N ASP A 101 0.80 15.88 -13.13
CA ASP A 101 1.25 17.25 -13.47
C ASP A 101 2.48 17.72 -12.67
N ASN A 102 2.93 16.92 -11.69
CA ASN A 102 4.10 17.17 -10.87
C ASN A 102 4.03 18.43 -9.98
N THR A 103 2.92 19.17 -9.96
CA THR A 103 2.77 20.42 -9.21
C THR A 103 1.76 20.28 -8.07
N HIS A 104 0.79 19.37 -8.21
CA HIS A 104 -0.21 19.12 -7.18
C HIS A 104 0.12 17.88 -6.34
N TYR A 105 -0.14 18.02 -5.04
CA TYR A 105 -0.09 16.94 -4.06
C TYR A 105 -1.43 16.86 -3.35
N THR A 106 -1.94 15.64 -3.22
CA THR A 106 -3.16 15.42 -2.43
C THR A 106 -2.79 14.72 -1.14
N PRO A 107 -3.10 15.32 0.02
CA PRO A 107 -3.08 14.61 1.29
C PRO A 107 -4.22 13.61 1.33
N VAL A 108 -3.90 12.43 1.84
CA VAL A 108 -4.85 11.35 2.01
C VAL A 108 -4.74 10.86 3.44
N THR A 109 -5.88 10.80 4.12
CA THR A 109 -5.97 10.25 5.46
C THR A 109 -6.26 8.76 5.35
N ILE A 110 -5.46 7.93 6.02
CA ILE A 110 -5.69 6.48 6.10
C ILE A 110 -6.15 6.15 7.51
N ASN A 111 -7.32 5.55 7.64
CA ASN A 111 -7.81 4.97 8.88
C ASN A 111 -7.57 3.46 8.84
N LEU A 112 -6.79 2.93 9.79
CA LEU A 112 -6.68 1.49 9.98
C LEU A 112 -7.83 1.03 10.90
N CYS A 113 -8.89 0.51 10.29
CA CYS A 113 -9.98 -0.15 10.98
C CYS A 113 -9.54 -1.58 11.29
N ASN A 114 -8.94 -1.77 12.47
CA ASN A 114 -8.52 -3.10 12.89
C ASN A 114 -9.76 -3.98 13.06
N HIS A 115 -9.82 -5.13 12.40
CA HIS A 115 -10.72 -6.19 12.86
C HIS A 115 -10.08 -6.72 14.14
N SER A 116 -10.52 -6.22 15.29
CA SER A 116 -10.14 -6.73 16.61
C SER A 116 -10.66 -8.16 16.75
N SER A 117 -9.95 -9.12 16.19
CA SER A 117 -10.16 -10.53 16.46
C SER A 117 -9.50 -10.84 17.80
N GLY A 118 -10.29 -10.69 18.86
CA GLY A 118 -10.10 -11.39 20.13
C GLY A 118 -9.37 -10.63 21.23
N MET A 119 -10.11 -10.22 22.25
CA MET A 119 -9.74 -10.66 23.61
C MET A 119 -10.77 -11.70 24.06
N PRO A 120 -10.32 -12.72 24.81
CA PRO A 120 -11.08 -13.92 25.17
C PRO A 120 -12.29 -13.65 26.07
#